data_AF-A0A351MTH7-F1
#
_entry.id   AF-A0A351MTH7-F1
#
_cell.length_a   1.000
_cell.length_b   1.000
_cell.length_c   1.000
_cell.angle_alpha   90.00
_cell.angle_beta   90.00
_cell.angle_gamma   90.00
#
_symmetry.space_group_name_H-M   'P 1'
#
loop_
_entity.id
_entity.type
_entity.pdbx_description
1 polymer ?
#
loop_
_entity_poly.entity_id
_entity_poly.type
_entity_poly.pdbx_seq_one_letter_code
_entity_poly.pdbx_strand_id
1 'polypeptide(L)'
;SVGPDDIAEVVSRWTGVPVSKLLESERHKLLGLEDALRTQVVGQEEAVRVVSEAVQRARAGVQDPRRPAGSFLFLGPTGVGKTELAKALARQLFDDESALIRIDMSEYMEKHAVSRLIGAPPGY
;
A
#
# COMPACT_ATOMS: atom_id res chain seq x y z
N SER A 1 19.56 13.35 -11.75
CA SER A 1 18.80 12.54 -10.78
C SER A 1 17.90 11.63 -11.59
N VAL A 2 17.99 10.32 -11.40
CA VAL A 2 17.16 9.35 -12.12
C VAL A 2 15.75 9.39 -11.54
N GLY A 3 14.76 9.67 -12.37
CA GLY A 3 13.34 9.73 -12.00
C GLY A 3 12.56 8.47 -12.42
N PRO A 4 11.30 8.34 -12.00
CA PRO A 4 10.41 7.25 -12.43
C PRO A 4 10.26 7.15 -13.95
N ASP A 5 10.28 8.30 -14.64
CA ASP A 5 10.17 8.39 -16.10
C ASP A 5 11.40 7.79 -16.80
N ASP A 6 12.60 8.01 -16.25
CA ASP A 6 13.84 7.42 -16.78
C ASP A 6 13.84 5.89 -16.62
N ILE A 7 13.31 5.39 -15.50
CA ILE A 7 13.16 3.94 -15.26
C ILE A 7 12.16 3.33 -16.25
N ALA A 8 11.03 3.99 -16.46
CA ALA A 8 10.01 3.54 -17.39
C ALA A 8 10.54 3.48 -18.83
N GLU A 9 11.38 4.44 -19.24
CA GLU A 9 12.00 4.46 -20.56
C GLU A 9 12.96 3.27 -20.76
N VAL A 10 13.76 2.91 -19.75
CA VAL A 10 14.66 1.74 -19.81
C VAL A 10 13.87 0.44 -19.91
N VAL A 11 12.83 0.26 -19.09
CA VAL A 11 11.96 -0.93 -19.13
C VAL A 11 11.23 -1.04 -20.47
N SER A 12 10.77 0.08 -21.01
CA SER A 12 10.14 0.15 -22.34
C SER A 12 11.08 -0.31 -23.45
N ARG A 13 12.35 0.13 -23.44
CA ARG A 13 13.36 -0.27 -24.43
C ARG A 13 13.68 -1.77 -24.37
N TRP A 14 13.70 -2.39 -23.19
CA TRP A 14 13.96 -3.82 -23.03
C TRP A 14 12.77 -4.70 -23.40
N THR A 15 11.56 -4.27 -23.06
CA THR A 15 10.33 -5.07 -23.25
C THR A 15 9.64 -4.80 -24.58
N GLY A 16 9.95 -3.69 -25.25
CA GLY A 16 9.26 -3.22 -26.45
C GLY A 16 7.85 -2.65 -26.19
N VAL A 17 7.42 -2.56 -24.93
CA VAL A 17 6.12 -2.00 -24.55
C VAL A 17 6.25 -0.49 -24.42
N PRO A 18 5.45 0.33 -25.14
CA PRO A 18 5.52 1.79 -25.02
C PRO A 18 5.25 2.27 -23.59
N VAL A 19 6.02 3.26 -23.12
CA VAL A 19 5.83 3.90 -21.79
C VAL A 19 4.38 4.35 -21.57
N SER A 20 3.74 4.90 -22.60
CA SER A 20 2.33 5.31 -22.54
C SER A 20 1.39 4.16 -22.19
N LYS A 21 1.65 2.95 -22.71
CA LYS A 21 0.86 1.75 -22.38
C LYS A 21 1.10 1.26 -20.95
N LEU A 22 2.34 1.39 -20.45
CA LEU A 22 2.66 1.07 -19.05
C LEU A 22 1.92 2.02 -18.09
N LEU A 23 1.93 3.32 -18.39
CA LEU A 23 1.21 4.33 -17.59
C LEU A 23 -0.32 4.16 -17.68
N GLU A 24 -0.83 3.74 -18.84
CA GLU A 24 -2.23 3.40 -19.03
C GLU A 24 -2.66 2.17 -18.20
N SER A 25 -1.83 1.12 -18.14
CA SER A 25 -2.14 -0.06 -17.34
C SER A 25 -2.17 0.25 -15.84
N GLU A 26 -1.21 1.04 -15.35
CA GLU A 26 -1.18 1.46 -13.95
C GLU A 26 -2.41 2.30 -13.58
N ARG A 27 -2.86 3.18 -14.47
CA ARG A 27 -4.09 3.95 -14.30
C ARG A 27 -5.32 3.05 -14.24
N HIS A 28 -5.40 2.05 -15.12
CA HIS A 28 -6.50 1.08 -15.13
C HIS A 28 -6.54 0.26 -13.83
N LYS A 29 -5.39 -0.22 -13.34
CA LYS A 29 -5.29 -0.90 -12.03
C LYS A 29 -5.83 -0.02 -10.91
N LEU A 30 -5.45 1.26 -10.89
CA LEU A 30 -5.88 2.20 -9.86
C LEU A 30 -7.40 2.48 -9.90
N LEU A 31 -7.98 2.62 -11.09
CA LEU A 31 -9.43 2.82 -11.27
C LEU A 31 -10.23 1.58 -10.85
N GLY A 32 -9.69 0.38 -11.09
CA GLY A 32 -10.29 -0.90 -10.70
C GLY A 32 -9.96 -1.37 -9.28
N LEU A 33 -9.23 -0.57 -8.48
CA LEU A 33 -8.70 -1.00 -7.18
C LEU A 33 -9.80 -1.49 -6.22
N GLU A 34 -10.92 -0.78 -6.13
CA GLU A 34 -12.01 -1.14 -5.23
C GLU A 34 -12.60 -2.51 -5.57
N ASP A 35 -12.89 -2.74 -6.86
CA ASP A 35 -13.44 -4.01 -7.32
C ASP A 35 -12.42 -5.15 -7.14
N ALA A 36 -11.14 -4.90 -7.44
CA ALA A 36 -10.07 -5.87 -7.21
C ALA A 36 -9.98 -6.28 -5.72
N LEU A 37 -10.07 -5.32 -4.80
CA LEU A 37 -10.07 -5.59 -3.36
C LEU A 37 -11.33 -6.33 -2.91
N ARG A 38 -12.52 -5.99 -3.44
CA ARG A 38 -13.78 -6.70 -3.13
C ARG A 38 -13.73 -8.19 -3.49
N THR A 39 -12.99 -8.58 -4.53
CA THR A 39 -12.83 -10.01 -4.86
C THR A 39 -12.06 -10.81 -3.79
N GLN A 40 -11.23 -10.14 -2.99
CA GLN A 40 -10.38 -10.78 -1.97
C GLN A 40 -10.94 -10.58 -0.56
N VAL A 41 -11.59 -9.45 -0.29
CA VAL A 41 -12.15 -9.09 1.01
C VAL A 41 -13.66 -8.95 0.91
N VAL A 42 -14.37 -10.06 1.17
CA VAL A 42 -15.83 -10.17 1.02
C VAL A 42 -16.55 -9.68 2.28
N GLY A 43 -17.63 -8.91 2.10
CA GLY A 43 -18.50 -8.44 3.21
C GLY A 43 -17.93 -7.28 4.03
N GLN A 44 -16.97 -6.54 3.47
CA GLN A 44 -16.33 -5.36 4.08
C GLN A 44 -16.35 -4.16 3.12
N GLU A 45 -17.48 -3.93 2.46
CA GLU A 45 -17.63 -2.99 1.33
C GLU A 45 -17.23 -1.56 1.71
N GLU A 46 -17.61 -1.10 2.90
CA GLU A 46 -17.26 0.24 3.38
C GLU A 46 -15.75 0.41 3.58
N ALA A 47 -15.09 -0.55 4.24
CA ALA A 47 -13.66 -0.50 4.47
C ALA A 47 -12.89 -0.52 3.15
N VAL A 48 -13.30 -1.38 2.21
CA VAL A 48 -12.70 -1.48 0.88
C VAL A 48 -12.86 -0.17 0.10
N ARG A 49 -14.04 0.43 0.10
CA ARG A 49 -14.29 1.73 -0.55
C ARG A 49 -13.43 2.83 0.04
N VAL A 50 -13.42 3.00 1.37
CA VAL A 50 -12.69 4.07 2.05
C VAL A 50 -11.17 3.97 1.80
N VAL A 51 -10.62 2.76 1.83
CA VAL A 51 -9.20 2.53 1.51
C VAL A 51 -8.90 2.87 0.05
N SER A 52 -9.74 2.41 -0.88
CA SER A 52 -9.56 2.64 -2.32
C SER A 52 -9.58 4.12 -2.67
N GLU A 53 -10.55 4.87 -2.13
CA GLU A 53 -10.66 6.32 -2.33
C GLU A 53 -9.42 7.07 -1.80
N ALA A 54 -8.89 6.67 -0.64
CA ALA A 54 -7.69 7.30 -0.09
C ALA A 54 -6.46 7.10 -0.99
N VAL A 55 -6.28 5.90 -1.51
CA VAL A 55 -5.20 5.56 -2.44
C VAL A 55 -5.35 6.33 -3.75
N GLN A 56 -6.56 6.41 -4.29
CA GLN A 56 -6.84 7.19 -5.51
C GLN A 56 -6.55 8.68 -5.32
N ARG A 57 -7.01 9.29 -4.21
CA ARG A 57 -6.69 10.69 -3.88
C ARG A 57 -5.18 10.93 -3.76
N ALA A 58 -4.48 9.99 -3.12
CA ALA A 58 -3.03 10.07 -2.95
C ALA A 58 -2.29 10.05 -4.29
N ARG A 59 -2.68 9.15 -5.20
CA ARG A 59 -2.11 9.03 -6.55
C ARG A 59 -2.48 10.20 -7.47
N ALA A 60 -3.66 10.80 -7.27
CA ALA A 60 -4.08 11.99 -8.01
C ALA A 60 -3.39 13.29 -7.52
N GLY A 61 -2.57 13.23 -6.47
CA GLY A 61 -1.87 14.40 -5.92
C GLY A 61 -2.77 15.36 -5.15
N VAL A 62 -3.97 14.94 -4.74
CA VAL A 62 -4.98 15.77 -4.07
C VAL A 62 -4.85 15.69 -2.53
N GLN A 63 -3.64 15.46 -2.02
CA GLN A 63 -3.36 15.30 -0.59
C GLN A 63 -2.25 16.24 -0.12
N ASP A 64 -2.25 16.58 1.18
CA ASP A 64 -1.14 17.31 1.79
C ASP A 64 0.12 16.42 1.75
N PRO A 65 1.21 16.85 1.10
CA PRO A 65 2.44 16.05 0.99
C PRO A 65 3.12 15.77 2.34
N ARG A 66 2.71 16.45 3.42
CA ARG A 66 3.22 16.24 4.78
C ARG A 66 2.41 15.21 5.57
N ARG A 67 1.37 14.61 4.99
CA ARG A 67 0.51 13.63 5.65
C ARG A 67 0.58 12.26 4.96
N PRO A 68 0.36 11.16 5.69
CA PRO A 68 0.22 9.85 5.07
C PRO A 68 -0.96 9.80 4.08
N ALA A 69 -0.83 8.97 3.05
CA ALA A 69 -1.89 8.70 2.06
C ALA A 69 -3.21 8.23 2.68
N GLY A 70 -3.12 7.50 3.79
CA GLY A 70 -4.25 7.11 4.61
C GLY A 70 -3.75 6.59 5.95
N SER A 71 -4.55 6.81 6.98
CA SER A 71 -4.33 6.25 8.32
C SER A 71 -5.64 5.62 8.77
N PHE A 72 -5.63 4.31 9.00
CA PHE A 72 -6.84 3.54 9.26
C PHE A 72 -6.69 2.74 10.55
N LEU A 73 -7.80 2.61 11.28
CA LEU A 73 -7.92 1.71 12.41
C LEU A 73 -9.08 0.75 12.13
N PHE A 74 -8.77 -0.52 11.89
CA PHE A 74 -9.78 -1.56 11.68
C PHE A 74 -10.05 -2.29 12.99
N LEU A 75 -11.32 -2.35 13.41
CA LEU A 75 -11.77 -3.03 14.63
C LEU A 75 -12.78 -4.12 14.28
N GLY A 76 -12.81 -5.19 15.08
CA GLY A 76 -13.79 -6.28 14.94
C GLY A 76 -13.25 -7.65 15.35
N PRO A 77 -14.04 -8.72 15.26
CA PRO A 77 -13.63 -10.08 15.60
C PRO A 77 -12.45 -10.60 14.78
N THR A 78 -11.74 -11.62 15.26
CA THR A 78 -10.71 -12.30 14.47
C THR A 78 -11.30 -12.95 13.21
N GLY A 79 -10.52 -13.00 12.13
CA GLY A 79 -10.92 -13.69 10.89
C GLY A 79 -11.80 -12.90 9.93
N VAL A 80 -12.26 -11.69 10.26
CA VAL A 80 -13.14 -10.86 9.40
C VAL A 80 -12.43 -10.12 8.24
N GLY A 81 -11.13 -10.35 8.04
CA GLY A 81 -10.40 -9.77 6.90
C GLY A 81 -9.60 -8.47 7.15
N LYS A 82 -9.41 -8.05 8.41
CA LYS A 82 -8.61 -6.84 8.73
C LYS A 82 -7.18 -6.90 8.19
N THR A 83 -6.46 -7.99 8.49
CA THR A 83 -5.10 -8.21 7.99
C THR A 83 -5.10 -8.50 6.49
N GLU A 84 -6.14 -9.17 6.00
CA GLU A 84 -6.27 -9.55 4.60
C GLU A 84 -6.42 -8.31 3.70
N LEU A 85 -7.15 -7.29 4.15
CA LEU A 85 -7.26 -6.03 3.42
C LEU A 85 -5.90 -5.33 3.22
N ALA A 86 -5.04 -5.36 4.23
CA ALA A 86 -3.68 -4.80 4.12
C ALA A 86 -2.82 -5.58 3.11
N LYS A 87 -2.92 -6.91 3.13
CA LYS A 87 -2.19 -7.81 2.20
C LYS A 87 -2.69 -7.68 0.76
N ALA A 88 -4.01 -7.68 0.58
CA ALA A 88 -4.68 -7.45 -0.69
C ALA A 88 -4.25 -6.12 -1.28
N LEU A 89 -4.21 -5.05 -0.46
CA LEU A 89 -3.75 -3.74 -0.89
C LEU A 89 -2.29 -3.75 -1.35
N ALA A 90 -1.38 -4.38 -0.59
CA ALA A 90 0.02 -4.50 -1.01
C ALA A 90 0.15 -5.23 -2.35
N ARG A 91 -0.58 -6.33 -2.52
CA ARG A 91 -0.61 -7.09 -3.77
C ARG A 91 -1.15 -6.26 -4.94
N GLN A 92 -2.21 -5.47 -4.75
CA GLN A 92 -2.76 -4.66 -5.84
C GLN A 92 -1.87 -3.46 -6.21
N LEU A 93 -1.11 -2.92 -5.26
CA LEU A 93 -0.29 -1.73 -5.50
C LEU A 93 1.14 -2.02 -5.93
N PHE A 94 1.67 -3.19 -5.58
CA PHE A 94 3.08 -3.53 -5.79
C PHE A 94 3.26 -4.88 -6.50
N ASP A 95 2.17 -5.54 -6.88
CA ASP A 95 2.16 -6.92 -7.42
C ASP A 95 2.88 -7.93 -6.49
N ASP A 96 3.07 -7.57 -5.22
CA ASP A 96 3.80 -8.34 -4.22
C ASP A 96 3.24 -8.09 -2.81
N GLU A 97 2.83 -9.15 -2.13
CA GLU A 97 2.39 -9.09 -0.74
C GLU A 97 3.55 -8.80 0.22
N SER A 98 4.78 -9.20 -0.14
CA SER A 98 5.98 -9.01 0.68
C SER A 98 6.40 -7.54 0.80
N ALA A 99 5.88 -6.68 -0.09
CA ALA A 99 6.02 -5.23 0.02
C ALA A 99 5.31 -4.64 1.25
N LEU A 100 4.45 -5.42 1.95
CA LEU A 100 3.85 -5.02 3.20
C LEU A 100 4.87 -5.08 4.35
N ILE A 101 5.25 -3.91 4.85
CA ILE A 101 5.99 -3.82 6.12
C ILE A 101 5.03 -4.13 7.27
N ARG A 102 5.11 -5.36 7.79
CA ARG A 102 4.30 -5.82 8.92
C ARG A 102 5.09 -5.72 10.21
N ILE A 103 4.54 -5.02 11.19
CA ILE A 103 5.08 -4.99 12.56
C ILE A 103 4.11 -5.76 13.47
N ASP A 104 4.61 -6.79 14.13
CA ASP A 104 3.83 -7.57 15.08
C ASP A 104 3.79 -6.88 16.45
N MET A 105 2.67 -6.22 16.77
CA MET A 105 2.53 -5.46 18.01
C MET A 105 2.54 -6.34 19.27
N SER A 106 2.31 -7.65 19.16
CA SER A 106 2.44 -8.55 20.31
C SER A 106 3.88 -8.63 20.82
N GLU A 107 4.87 -8.35 19.97
CA GLU A 107 6.27 -8.30 20.37
C GLU A 107 6.63 -7.03 21.16
N TYR A 108 5.74 -6.04 21.24
CA TYR A 108 5.99 -4.72 21.84
C TYR A 108 5.24 -4.49 23.15
N MET A 109 4.75 -5.54 23.80
CA MET A 109 4.03 -5.44 25.08
C MET A 109 4.90 -4.90 26.23
N GLU A 110 6.20 -5.18 26.20
CA GLU A 110 7.15 -4.75 27.22
C GLU A 110 7.71 -3.35 26.93
N LYS A 111 7.84 -2.50 27.96
CA LYS A 111 8.33 -1.11 27.81
C LYS A 111 9.67 -1.01 27.06
N HIS A 112 10.56 -1.98 27.28
CA HIS A 112 11.89 -1.99 26.67
C HIS A 112 11.88 -2.43 25.20
N ALA A 113 10.81 -3.06 24.71
CA ALA A 113 10.73 -3.52 23.33
C ALA A 113 10.64 -2.37 22.30
N VAL A 114 10.22 -1.17 22.73
CA VAL A 114 10.07 0.01 21.88
C VAL A 114 11.38 0.42 21.19
N SER A 115 12.54 0.18 21.82
CA SER A 115 13.86 0.47 21.23
C SER A 115 14.12 -0.27 19.92
N ARG A 116 13.45 -1.42 19.68
CA ARG A 116 13.53 -2.15 18.40
C ARG A 116 12.89 -1.38 17.25
N LEU A 117 11.92 -0.51 17.53
CA LEU A 117 11.23 0.28 16.51
C LEU A 117 11.91 1.63 16.24
N ILE A 118 12.39 2.30 17.29
CA ILE A 118 12.94 3.66 17.21
C ILE A 118 14.48 3.72 17.23
N GLY A 119 15.14 2.57 17.46
CA GLY A 119 16.58 2.48 17.67
C GLY A 119 16.98 2.66 19.14
N ALA A 120 18.19 2.18 19.47
CA ALA A 120 18.80 2.44 20.77
C ALA A 120 19.33 3.89 20.83
N PRO A 121 19.30 4.55 22.00
CA PRO A 121 19.97 5.83 22.18
C PRO A 121 21.48 5.71 21.90
N PRO A 122 22.14 6.76 21.39
CA PRO A 122 23.59 6.76 21.22
C PRO A 122 24.32 6.43 22.54
N GLY A 123 25.26 5.48 22.51
CA GLY A 123 26.09 5.12 23.67
C GLY A 123 25.66 3.86 24.43
N TYR A 124 24.66 3.13 23.93
CA TYR A 124 24.36 1.74 24.29
C TYR A 124 24.92 0.75 23.28
#